data_AF-A0A1E5LJC8-F1
#
_entry.id   AF-A0A1E5LJC8-F1
#
_cell.length_a   1.000
_cell.length_b   1.000
_cell.length_c   1.000
_cell.angle_alpha   90.00
_cell.angle_beta   90.00
_cell.angle_gamma   90.00
#
_symmetry.space_group_name_H-M   'P 1'
#
loop_
_entity.id
_entity.type
_entity.pdbx_description
1 polymer ?
#
loop_
_entity_poly.entity_id
_entity_poly.type
_entity_poly.pdbx_seq_one_letter_code
_entity_poly.pdbx_strand_id
1 'polypeptide(L)'
;MEVYKLNKLITFLLELIRVTVIMFLLFAIFGYINSLIVKLIIGTTSTNNFVSLSQLTGILIFIIIIYRNKLQFNGFFQSGTEKALSPKITKYMIAIGLLLIAVPYFFLILGMGQQTL
;
A
#
# COMPACT_ATOMS: atom_id res chain seq x y z
N MET A 1 -9.21 -27.65 -27.98
CA MET A 1 -8.29 -27.60 -26.83
C MET A 1 -7.51 -26.28 -26.75
N GLU A 2 -7.13 -25.66 -27.88
CA GLU A 2 -6.44 -24.35 -27.89
C GLU A 2 -7.29 -23.18 -27.38
N VAL A 3 -8.56 -23.09 -27.78
CA VAL A 3 -9.48 -22.00 -27.37
C VAL A 3 -9.63 -21.92 -25.84
N TYR A 4 -9.65 -23.07 -25.17
CA TYR A 4 -9.73 -23.14 -23.71
C TYR A 4 -8.48 -22.57 -23.02
N LYS A 5 -7.28 -22.82 -23.58
CA LYS A 5 -6.03 -22.27 -23.06
C LYS A 5 -5.94 -20.76 -23.28
N LEU A 6 -6.41 -20.28 -24.43
CA LEU A 6 -6.43 -18.85 -24.77
C LEU A 6 -7.31 -18.05 -23.81
N ASN A 7 -8.51 -18.54 -23.50
CA ASN A 7 -9.41 -17.88 -22.54
C ASN A 7 -8.78 -17.79 -21.15
N LYS A 8 -8.12 -18.85 -20.68
CA LYS A 8 -7.44 -18.85 -19.37
C LYS A 8 -6.30 -17.84 -19.30
N LEU A 9 -5.55 -17.67 -20.40
CA LEU A 9 -4.47 -16.69 -20.49
C LEU A 9 -5.01 -15.25 -20.47
N ILE A 10 -6.10 -14.99 -21.19
CA ILE A 10 -6.77 -13.67 -21.17
C ILE A 10 -7.28 -13.35 -19.76
N THR A 11 -7.95 -14.28 -19.08
CA THR A 11 -8.41 -14.07 -17.70
C THR A 11 -7.25 -13.77 -16.75
N PHE A 12 -6.13 -14.48 -16.88
CA PHE A 12 -4.93 -14.21 -16.09
C PHE A 12 -4.34 -12.82 -16.34
N LEU A 13 -4.23 -12.40 -17.61
CA LEU A 13 -3.75 -11.07 -17.97
C LEU A 13 -4.67 -9.97 -17.44
N LEU A 14 -5.98 -10.15 -17.51
CA LEU A 14 -6.95 -9.21 -16.95
C LEU A 14 -6.81 -9.08 -15.43
N GLU A 15 -6.56 -10.19 -14.73
CA GLU A 15 -6.30 -10.17 -13.29
C GLU A 15 -5.01 -9.41 -12.97
N LEU A 16 -3.92 -9.65 -13.72
CA LEU A 16 -2.66 -8.92 -13.55
C LEU A 16 -2.83 -7.40 -13.75
N ILE A 17 -3.55 -7.01 -14.80
CA ILE A 17 -3.87 -5.59 -15.09
C ILE A 17 -4.65 -5.01 -13.92
N ARG A 18 -5.69 -5.69 -13.45
CA ARG A 18 -6.52 -5.24 -12.34
C ARG A 18 -5.70 -5.05 -11.07
N VAL A 19 -4.86 -6.01 -10.68
CA VAL A 19 -4.01 -5.89 -9.49
C VAL A 19 -3.07 -4.70 -9.64
N THR A 20 -2.45 -4.52 -10.80
CA THR A 20 -1.57 -3.39 -11.09
C THR A 20 -2.31 -2.05 -10.95
N VAL A 21 -3.51 -1.93 -11.53
CA VAL A 21 -4.34 -0.72 -11.45
C VAL A 21 -4.75 -0.43 -10.00
N ILE A 22 -5.20 -1.44 -9.25
CA ILE A 22 -5.57 -1.30 -7.84
C ILE A 22 -4.38 -0.82 -7.00
N MET A 23 -3.22 -1.46 -7.18
CA MET A 23 -1.99 -1.09 -6.46
C MET A 23 -1.61 0.36 -6.78
N PHE A 24 -1.61 0.75 -8.05
CA PHE A 24 -1.29 2.11 -8.48
C PHE A 24 -2.26 3.14 -7.89
N LEU A 25 -3.57 2.88 -7.93
CA LEU A 25 -4.58 3.75 -7.35
C LEU A 25 -4.41 3.91 -5.84
N LEU A 26 -4.21 2.81 -5.10
CA LEU A 26 -4.00 2.88 -3.66
C LEU A 26 -2.72 3.65 -3.33
N PHE A 27 -1.63 3.41 -4.06
CA PHE A 27 -0.39 4.17 -3.91
C PHE A 27 -0.59 5.66 -4.15
N ALA A 28 -1.29 6.03 -5.22
CA ALA A 28 -1.58 7.42 -5.54
C ALA A 28 -2.42 8.08 -4.44
N ILE A 29 -3.47 7.40 -3.96
CA ILE A 29 -4.36 7.92 -2.91
C ILE A 29 -3.60 8.09 -1.58
N PHE A 30 -2.94 7.05 -1.09
CA PHE A 30 -2.22 7.12 0.18
C PHE A 30 -1.01 8.05 0.11
N GLY A 31 -0.27 8.03 -1.01
CA GLY A 31 0.87 8.93 -1.23
C GLY A 31 0.44 10.40 -1.27
N TYR A 32 -0.68 10.71 -1.95
CA TYR A 32 -1.23 12.06 -1.98
C TYR A 32 -1.68 12.53 -0.59
N ILE A 33 -2.43 11.69 0.14
CA ILE A 33 -2.85 11.99 1.52
C ILE A 33 -1.62 12.23 2.42
N ASN A 34 -0.60 11.36 2.35
CA ASN A 34 0.64 11.52 3.11
C ASN A 34 1.35 12.84 2.78
N SER A 35 1.45 13.18 1.49
CA SER A 35 2.06 14.44 1.03
C SER A 35 1.33 15.68 1.57
N LEU A 36 -0.01 15.65 1.59
CA LEU A 36 -0.79 16.72 2.20
C LEU A 36 -0.51 16.85 3.70
N ILE A 37 -0.48 15.74 4.44
CA ILE A 37 -0.21 15.75 5.88
C ILE A 37 1.20 16.29 6.16
N VAL A 38 2.21 15.80 5.43
CA VAL A 38 3.59 16.30 5.56
C VAL A 38 3.66 17.81 5.29
N LYS A 39 3.03 18.26 4.20
CA LYS A 39 2.98 19.69 3.85
C LYS A 39 2.28 20.53 4.92
N LEU A 40 1.25 20.01 5.57
CA LEU A 40 0.59 20.69 6.69
C LEU A 40 1.48 20.81 7.93
N ILE A 41 2.37 19.83 8.18
CA ILE A 41 3.24 19.83 9.36
C ILE A 41 4.47 20.72 9.15
N ILE A 42 5.15 20.60 8.01
CA ILE A 42 6.46 21.27 7.78
C ILE A 42 6.45 22.32 6.66
N GLY A 43 5.30 22.59 6.03
CA GLY A 43 5.16 23.58 4.95
C GLY A 43 5.68 23.12 3.57
N THR A 44 6.35 21.96 3.49
CA THR A 44 6.91 21.40 2.25
C THR A 44 6.57 19.92 2.11
N THR A 45 6.77 19.34 0.93
CA THR A 45 6.62 17.90 0.69
C THR A 45 7.93 17.13 0.79
N SER A 46 9.04 17.82 1.05
CA SER A 46 10.39 17.25 1.04
C SER A 46 10.83 16.91 2.47
N THR A 47 11.03 15.62 2.72
CA THR A 47 11.53 15.11 4.00
C THR A 47 12.85 14.38 3.80
N ASN A 48 13.59 14.13 4.88
CA ASN A 48 14.76 13.28 4.79
C ASN A 48 14.40 11.84 4.36
N ASN A 49 15.40 11.09 3.92
CA ASN A 49 15.22 9.72 3.40
C ASN A 49 14.65 8.75 4.44
N PHE A 50 14.95 8.96 5.72
CA PHE A 50 14.44 8.11 6.80
C PHE A 50 12.92 8.24 6.93
N VAL A 51 12.42 9.48 7.00
CA VAL A 51 11.00 9.78 7.13
C VAL A 51 10.23 9.26 5.91
N SER A 52 10.70 9.57 4.70
CA SER A 52 10.00 9.18 3.48
C SER A 52 9.98 7.66 3.29
N LEU A 53 11.09 6.97 3.56
CA LEU A 53 11.16 5.51 3.43
C LEU A 53 10.30 4.78 4.47
N SER A 54 10.29 5.26 5.72
CA SER A 54 9.44 4.69 6.78
C SER A 54 7.96 4.85 6.44
N GLN A 55 7.53 6.05 6.04
CA GLN A 55 6.15 6.31 5.64
C GLN A 55 5.74 5.48 4.42
N LEU A 56 6.60 5.40 3.39
CA LEU A 56 6.37 4.57 2.21
C LEU A 56 6.18 3.10 2.58
N THR A 57 7.03 2.57 3.48
CA THR A 57 6.96 1.18 3.94
C THR A 57 5.67 0.92 4.71
N GLY A 58 5.28 1.83 5.59
CA GLY A 58 4.01 1.72 6.33
C GLY A 58 2.79 1.75 5.40
N ILE A 59 2.77 2.65 4.41
CA ILE A 59 1.72 2.74 3.38
C ILE A 59 1.64 1.43 2.59
N LEU A 60 2.79 0.90 2.15
CA LEU A 60 2.89 -0.38 1.46
C LEU A 60 2.25 -1.53 2.24
N ILE A 61 2.51 -1.60 3.55
CA ILE A 61 1.90 -2.60 4.42
C ILE A 61 0.37 -2.47 4.42
N PHE A 62 -0.16 -1.25 4.52
CA PHE A 62 -1.61 -1.03 4.45
C PHE A 62 -2.21 -1.44 3.12
N ILE A 63 -1.55 -1.12 2.01
CA ILE A 63 -1.98 -1.53 0.66
C ILE A 63 -2.05 -3.06 0.57
N ILE A 64 -1.02 -3.76 1.06
CA ILE A 64 -0.99 -5.23 1.08
C ILE A 64 -2.16 -5.79 1.91
N ILE A 65 -2.45 -5.21 3.08
CA ILE A 65 -3.55 -5.66 3.94
C ILE A 65 -4.90 -5.49 3.22
N ILE A 66 -5.16 -4.31 2.65
CA ILE A 66 -6.40 -4.00 1.92
C ILE A 66 -6.56 -4.95 0.74
N TYR A 67 -5.48 -5.17 -0.01
CA TYR A 67 -5.49 -6.07 -1.16
C TYR A 67 -5.79 -7.51 -0.73
N ARG A 68 -4.98 -8.08 0.17
CA ARG A 68 -5.05 -9.49 0.60
C ARG A 68 -6.33 -9.85 1.34
N ASN A 69 -6.95 -8.90 2.03
CA ASN A 69 -8.13 -9.16 2.86
C ASN A 69 -9.46 -8.74 2.23
N LYS A 70 -9.44 -7.91 1.17
CA LYS A 70 -10.68 -7.39 0.58
C LYS A 70 -10.67 -7.45 -0.95
N LEU A 71 -9.67 -6.84 -1.60
CA LEU A 71 -9.73 -6.63 -3.04
C LEU A 71 -9.37 -7.86 -3.88
N GLN A 72 -8.60 -8.79 -3.29
CA GLN A 72 -8.22 -10.06 -3.93
C GLN A 72 -9.45 -10.94 -4.23
N PHE A 73 -10.48 -10.95 -3.36
CA PHE A 73 -11.62 -11.87 -3.51
C PHE A 73 -12.61 -11.49 -4.60
N ASN A 74 -12.50 -10.28 -5.14
CA ASN A 74 -13.47 -9.79 -6.12
C ASN A 74 -13.06 -10.12 -7.58
N GLY A 75 -12.05 -10.99 -7.78
CA GLY A 75 -11.35 -11.30 -9.05
C GLY A 75 -12.15 -12.08 -10.09
N PHE A 76 -11.67 -12.07 -11.34
CA PHE A 76 -12.16 -12.94 -12.42
C PHE A 76 -11.57 -14.34 -12.32
N PHE A 77 -10.37 -14.45 -11.74
CA PHE A 77 -9.67 -15.71 -11.51
C PHE A 77 -9.67 -16.06 -10.02
N GLN A 78 -10.77 -16.61 -9.51
CA GLN A 78 -10.80 -17.19 -8.18
C GLN A 78 -10.26 -18.62 -8.25
N SER A 79 -9.01 -18.82 -7.83
CA SER A 79 -8.40 -20.16 -7.80
C SER A 79 -8.99 -21.07 -6.72
N GLY A 80 -9.93 -20.58 -5.90
CA GLY A 80 -10.51 -21.27 -4.74
C GLY A 80 -9.52 -21.51 -3.59
N THR A 81 -8.23 -21.22 -3.78
CA THR A 81 -7.16 -21.38 -2.79
C THR A 81 -6.77 -20.06 -2.13
N GLU A 82 -7.35 -18.95 -2.60
CA GLU A 82 -7.11 -17.63 -2.04
C GLU A 82 -7.68 -17.53 -0.62
N LYS A 83 -6.81 -17.24 0.34
CA LYS A 83 -7.19 -17.06 1.74
C LYS A 83 -6.75 -15.70 2.23
N ALA A 84 -7.65 -15.05 2.96
CA ALA A 84 -7.35 -13.81 3.64
C ALA A 84 -6.19 -14.04 4.62
N LEU A 85 -5.46 -12.98 4.94
CA LEU A 85 -4.51 -13.05 6.04
C LEU A 85 -5.26 -13.41 7.32
N SER A 86 -4.63 -14.23 8.16
CA SER A 86 -5.24 -14.57 9.45
C SER A 86 -5.50 -13.29 10.25
N PRO A 87 -6.53 -13.25 11.11
CA PRO A 87 -6.83 -12.06 11.91
C PRO A 87 -5.63 -11.62 12.77
N LYS A 88 -4.85 -12.58 13.27
CA LYS A 88 -3.62 -12.31 14.04
C LYS A 88 -2.58 -11.58 13.19
N ILE A 89 -2.22 -12.12 12.03
CA ILE A 89 -1.24 -11.51 11.12
C ILE A 89 -1.72 -10.12 10.68
N THR A 90 -2.99 -9.99 10.32
CA THR A 90 -3.60 -8.71 9.95
C THR A 90 -3.43 -7.68 11.07
N LYS A 91 -3.71 -8.04 12.33
CA LYS A 91 -3.58 -7.14 13.48
C LYS A 91 -2.12 -6.69 13.69
N TYR A 92 -1.16 -7.62 13.58
CA TYR A 92 0.26 -7.26 13.69
C TYR A 92 0.71 -6.36 12.55
N MET A 93 0.33 -6.66 11.31
CA MET A 93 0.67 -5.82 10.16
C MET A 93 0.05 -4.42 10.26
N ILE A 94 -1.19 -4.30 10.74
CA ILE A 94 -1.81 -3.00 11.02
C ILE A 94 -0.99 -2.24 12.07
N ALA A 95 -0.63 -2.89 13.18
CA ALA A 95 0.13 -2.25 14.24
C ALA A 95 1.51 -1.77 13.74
N ILE A 96 2.24 -2.61 13.00
CA ILE A 96 3.54 -2.25 12.42
C ILE A 96 3.40 -1.13 11.38
N GLY A 97 2.41 -1.21 10.50
CA GLY A 97 2.14 -0.19 9.49
C GLY A 97 1.80 1.16 10.14
N LEU A 98 0.98 1.17 11.19
CA LEU A 98 0.68 2.38 11.96
C LEU A 98 1.93 2.98 12.60
N LEU A 99 2.77 2.16 13.23
CA LEU A 99 4.01 2.63 13.85
C LEU A 99 4.95 3.26 12.82
N LEU A 100 5.13 2.62 11.67
CA LEU A 100 5.99 3.12 10.58
C LEU A 100 5.50 4.42 9.96
N ILE A 101 4.21 4.74 10.08
CA ILE A 101 3.63 6.02 9.61
C ILE A 101 3.65 7.07 10.72
N ALA A 102 3.26 6.69 11.94
CA ALA A 102 3.08 7.61 13.06
C ALA A 102 4.40 8.14 13.61
N VAL A 103 5.43 7.30 13.75
CA VAL A 103 6.73 7.71 14.29
C VAL A 103 7.38 8.81 13.43
N PRO A 104 7.43 8.70 12.08
CA PRO A 104 7.94 9.79 11.26
C PRO A 104 7.16 11.10 11.38
N TYR A 105 5.83 11.06 11.54
CA TYR A 105 5.06 12.29 11.79
C TYR A 105 5.45 12.95 13.11
N PHE A 106 5.69 12.16 14.16
CA PHE A 106 6.21 12.68 15.42
C PHE A 106 7.59 13.34 15.23
N PHE A 107 8.49 12.74 14.45
CA PHE A 107 9.80 13.33 14.16
C PHE A 107 9.69 14.63 13.34
N LEU A 108 8.75 14.71 12.41
CA LEU A 108 8.51 15.93 11.64
C LEU A 108 8.01 17.08 12.53
N ILE A 109 7.11 16.79 13.47
CA ILE A 109 6.60 17.79 14.44
C ILE A 109 7.73 18.29 15.35
N LEU A 110 8.67 17.43 15.72
CA LEU A 110 9.86 17.81 16.48
C LEU A 110 10.95 18.54 15.67
N GLY A 111 10.73 18.75 14.36
CA GLY A 111 11.70 19.38 13.46
C GLY A 111 12.87 18.48 13.04
N MET A 112 12.89 17.20 13.44
CA MET A 112 13.97 16.25 13.18
C MET A 112 13.88 15.57 11.79
N GLY A 113 12.81 15.83 11.03
CA GLY A 113 12.52 15.15 9.76
C GLY A 113 12.73 15.98 8.49
N GLN A 114 13.11 17.25 8.63
CA GLN A 114 13.30 18.17 7.50
C GLN A 114 14.61 17.86 6.77
N GLN A 115 14.65 18.04 5.44
CA GLN A 115 15.93 18.07 4.73
C GLN A 115 16.65 19.36 5.12
N THR A 116 17.82 19.23 5.76
CA THR A 116 18.75 20.34 5.93
C THR A 116 19.31 20.70 4.57
N LEU A 117 19.15 21.97 4.16
CA LEU A 117 19.84 22.54 3.01
C LEU A 117 21.36 22.54 3.23
#